data_AF-A0A972JTB2-F1
#
_entry.id   AF-A0A972JTB2-F1
#
_cell.length_a   1.000
_cell.length_b   1.000
_cell.length_c   1.000
_cell.angle_alpha   90.00
_cell.angle_beta   90.00
_cell.angle_gamma   90.00
#
_symmetry.space_group_name_H-M   'P 1'
#
loop_
_entity.id
_entity.type
_entity.pdbx_description
1 polymer ?
#
loop_
_entity_poly.entity_id
_entity_poly.type
_entity_poly.pdbx_seq_one_letter_code
_entity_poly.pdbx_strand_id
1 'polypeptide(L)'
;MPRKQYASPLSTFEAEQYDRRIDEFTVFLDRQGYTMGTVDTYRRNCRRLAEFAVKRGIPLSKLDEPVVCGLIQTVLGLDEGSKATYGVHCINRFVDFLIEVGDTPPRPEKSNKSKRAVLMREYEAYLREQRGLSEATIYGCAQYAQAFLSFKYGTLLGDLKRLKSQDITSYMLRMRKSARIAKDKPISTHLRSFFRFLYWAKHTDKNLAEQVPSRRSMGNGRIP
;
A
#
# COMPACT_ATOMS: atom_id res chain seq x y z
N MET A 1 -23.05 12.20 -42.21
CA MET A 1 -22.17 13.12 -41.47
C MET A 1 -22.50 13.03 -39.98
N PRO A 2 -21.72 12.36 -39.12
CA PRO A 2 -21.93 12.44 -37.67
C PRO A 2 -21.08 13.58 -37.07
N ARG A 3 -21.72 14.32 -36.16
CA ARG A 3 -21.22 15.50 -35.43
C ARG A 3 -19.82 15.30 -34.84
N LYS A 4 -18.93 16.28 -35.06
CA LYS A 4 -17.75 16.51 -34.21
C LYS A 4 -18.24 16.70 -32.78
N GLN A 5 -17.96 15.73 -31.92
CA GLN A 5 -18.18 15.82 -30.48
C GLN A 5 -17.09 16.75 -29.93
N TYR A 6 -17.43 18.01 -29.68
CA TYR A 6 -16.54 18.91 -28.96
C TYR A 6 -16.37 18.34 -27.55
N ALA A 7 -15.13 18.11 -27.13
CA ALA A 7 -14.81 17.81 -25.74
C ALA A 7 -15.43 18.93 -24.87
N SER A 8 -16.25 18.54 -23.89
CA SER A 8 -16.95 19.47 -23.03
C SER A 8 -15.95 20.35 -22.27
N PRO A 9 -16.11 21.68 -22.15
CA PRO A 9 -15.15 22.57 -21.50
C PRO A 9 -14.83 22.22 -20.04
N LEU A 10 -15.70 21.45 -19.37
CA LEU A 10 -15.45 20.87 -18.05
C LEU A 10 -14.29 19.86 -18.05
N SER A 11 -14.08 19.13 -19.15
CA SER A 11 -13.03 18.11 -19.27
C SER A 11 -11.62 18.69 -19.36
N THR A 12 -11.45 19.91 -19.89
CA THR A 12 -10.13 20.55 -20.03
C THR A 12 -9.64 21.09 -18.69
N PHE A 13 -10.51 21.78 -17.94
CA PHE A 13 -10.18 22.30 -16.62
C PHE A 13 -9.86 21.17 -15.62
N GLU A 14 -10.66 20.10 -15.62
CA GLU A 14 -10.39 18.94 -14.78
C GLU A 14 -9.06 18.28 -15.16
N ALA A 15 -8.78 18.10 -16.46
CA ALA A 15 -7.51 17.55 -16.92
C ALA A 15 -6.31 18.36 -16.44
N GLU A 16 -6.36 19.68 -16.59
CA GLU A 16 -5.30 20.59 -16.11
C GLU A 16 -5.11 20.50 -14.59
N GLN A 17 -6.20 20.36 -13.83
CA GLN A 17 -6.13 20.21 -12.38
C GLN A 17 -5.46 18.88 -11.98
N TYR A 18 -5.83 17.77 -12.63
CA TYR A 18 -5.18 16.48 -12.42
C TYR A 18 -3.69 16.53 -12.78
N ASP A 19 -3.34 17.06 -13.95
CA ASP A 19 -1.96 17.13 -14.42
C ASP A 19 -1.08 17.94 -13.45
N ARG A 20 -1.57 19.10 -13.00
CA ARG A 20 -0.87 19.91 -11.99
C ARG A 20 -0.60 19.12 -10.71
N ARG A 21 -1.59 18.39 -10.20
CA ARG A 21 -1.41 17.60 -8.96
C ARG A 21 -0.52 16.39 -9.16
N ILE A 22 -0.52 15.78 -10.34
CA ILE A 22 0.43 14.72 -10.66
C ILE A 22 1.86 15.25 -10.63
N ASP A 23 2.10 16.43 -11.20
CA ASP A 23 3.44 17.03 -11.22
C ASP A 23 3.91 17.41 -9.81
N GLU A 24 3.06 18.11 -9.03
CA GLU A 24 3.34 18.44 -7.63
C GLU A 24 3.60 17.18 -6.79
N PHE A 25 2.81 16.13 -6.99
CA PHE A 25 3.01 14.85 -6.33
C PHE A 25 4.34 14.22 -6.71
N THR A 26 4.77 14.29 -7.97
CA THR A 26 6.09 13.76 -8.36
C THR A 26 7.25 14.53 -7.72
N VAL A 27 7.13 15.85 -7.54
CA VAL A 27 8.11 16.66 -6.79
C VAL A 27 8.08 16.31 -5.30
N PHE A 28 6.90 16.12 -4.72
CA PHE A 28 6.75 15.66 -3.35
C PHE A 28 7.43 14.30 -3.13
N LEU A 29 7.28 13.37 -4.06
CA LEU A 29 7.95 12.09 -4.05
C LEU A 29 9.49 12.26 -4.15
N ASP A 30 9.98 13.05 -5.09
CA ASP A 30 11.43 13.30 -5.24
C ASP A 30 12.07 13.82 -3.95
N ARG A 31 11.41 14.77 -3.27
CA ARG A 31 11.84 15.31 -1.96
C ARG A 31 11.87 14.27 -0.83
N GLN A 32 11.10 13.19 -0.95
CA GLN A 32 11.13 12.06 -0.01
C GLN A 32 12.25 11.05 -0.33
N GLY A 33 13.09 11.34 -1.33
CA GLY A 33 14.25 10.51 -1.69
C GLY A 33 13.91 9.33 -2.59
N TYR A 34 12.78 9.35 -3.30
CA TYR A 34 12.45 8.28 -4.24
C TYR A 34 13.35 8.31 -5.48
N THR A 35 13.66 7.12 -5.99
CA THR A 35 14.38 6.99 -7.26
C THR A 35 13.50 7.43 -8.43
N MET A 36 14.12 7.97 -9.49
CA MET A 36 13.40 8.38 -10.71
C MET A 36 12.47 7.29 -11.26
N GLY A 37 12.93 6.04 -11.34
CA GLY A 37 12.11 4.93 -11.83
C GLY A 37 10.88 4.63 -10.95
N THR A 38 10.96 4.92 -9.65
CA THR A 38 9.81 4.83 -8.73
C THR A 38 8.83 5.97 -9.03
N VAL A 39 9.33 7.20 -9.13
CA VAL A 39 8.53 8.39 -9.47
C VAL A 39 7.78 8.21 -10.80
N ASP A 40 8.45 7.66 -11.82
CA ASP A 40 7.81 7.39 -13.12
C ASP A 40 6.71 6.33 -13.04
N THR A 41 6.86 5.33 -12.15
CA THR A 41 5.82 4.34 -11.92
C THR A 41 4.61 4.97 -11.25
N TYR A 42 4.82 5.85 -10.28
CA TYR A 42 3.75 6.64 -9.67
C TYR A 42 3.04 7.50 -10.71
N ARG A 43 3.79 8.31 -11.45
CA ARG A 43 3.27 9.18 -12.52
C ARG A 43 2.40 8.41 -13.50
N ARG A 44 2.85 7.24 -13.97
CA ARG A 44 2.09 6.39 -14.91
C ARG A 44 0.76 5.93 -14.33
N ASN A 45 0.73 5.46 -13.08
CA ASN A 45 -0.51 5.01 -12.44
C ASN A 45 -1.47 6.18 -12.17
N CYS A 46 -0.95 7.34 -11.77
CA CYS A 46 -1.76 8.53 -11.52
C CYS A 46 -2.35 9.10 -12.81
N ARG A 47 -1.58 9.12 -13.92
CA ARG A 47 -2.11 9.53 -15.24
C ARG A 47 -3.23 8.63 -15.72
N ARG A 48 -3.09 7.30 -15.57
CA ARG A 48 -4.18 6.36 -15.90
C ARG A 48 -5.43 6.61 -15.05
N LEU A 49 -5.27 6.93 -13.77
CA LEU A 49 -6.42 7.33 -12.93
C LEU A 49 -7.07 8.61 -13.45
N ALA A 50 -6.27 9.65 -13.70
CA ALA A 50 -6.72 10.95 -14.19
C ALA A 50 -7.46 10.83 -15.53
N GLU A 51 -6.91 10.09 -16.50
CA GLU A 51 -7.55 9.85 -17.80
C GLU A 51 -8.96 9.27 -17.64
N PHE A 52 -9.14 8.29 -16.75
CA PHE A 52 -10.45 7.69 -16.48
C PHE A 52 -11.39 8.62 -15.70
N ALA A 53 -10.86 9.39 -14.75
CA ALA A 53 -11.65 10.35 -13.98
C ALA A 53 -12.15 11.50 -14.87
N VAL A 54 -11.27 12.10 -15.68
CA VAL A 54 -11.60 13.16 -16.64
C VAL A 54 -12.60 12.66 -17.68
N LYS A 55 -12.42 11.46 -18.23
CA LYS A 55 -13.38 10.86 -19.18
C LYS A 55 -14.78 10.70 -18.58
N ARG A 56 -14.89 10.56 -17.25
CA ARG A 56 -16.15 10.44 -16.52
C ARG A 56 -16.64 11.77 -15.93
N GLY A 57 -15.91 12.88 -16.13
CA GLY A 57 -16.26 14.19 -15.55
C GLY A 57 -16.19 14.21 -14.02
N ILE A 58 -15.19 13.52 -13.45
CA ILE A 58 -15.03 13.40 -11.99
C ILE A 58 -13.93 14.39 -11.55
N PRO A 59 -14.30 15.52 -10.92
CA PRO A 59 -13.32 16.46 -10.37
C PRO A 59 -12.66 15.90 -9.10
N LEU A 60 -11.50 16.43 -8.71
CA LEU A 60 -10.76 16.00 -7.51
C LEU A 60 -11.61 16.03 -6.23
N SER A 61 -12.52 17.01 -6.12
CA SER A 61 -13.44 17.19 -4.99
C SER A 61 -14.51 16.11 -4.87
N LYS A 62 -14.70 15.29 -5.91
CA LYS A 62 -15.65 14.16 -5.96
C LYS A 62 -14.95 12.81 -5.95
N LEU A 63 -13.64 12.79 -5.73
CA LEU A 63 -12.83 11.59 -5.69
C LEU A 63 -12.93 10.87 -4.32
N ASP A 64 -14.16 10.56 -3.90
CA ASP A 64 -14.41 9.86 -2.63
C ASP A 64 -14.04 8.36 -2.70
N GLU A 65 -14.07 7.67 -1.56
CA GLU A 65 -13.61 6.28 -1.45
C GLU A 65 -14.33 5.29 -2.39
N PRO A 66 -15.68 5.31 -2.50
CA PRO A 66 -16.38 4.51 -3.51
C PRO A 66 -15.93 4.80 -4.94
N VAL A 67 -15.76 6.08 -5.29
CA VAL A 67 -15.32 6.49 -6.62
C VAL A 67 -13.89 6.01 -6.90
N VAL A 68 -12.97 6.18 -5.96
CA VAL A 68 -11.59 5.69 -6.04
C VAL A 68 -11.55 4.18 -6.22
N CYS A 69 -12.32 3.43 -5.42
CA CYS A 69 -12.40 1.97 -5.54
C CYS A 69 -12.85 1.54 -6.94
N GLY A 70 -13.93 2.13 -7.46
CA GLY A 70 -14.44 1.81 -8.79
C GLY A 70 -13.49 2.22 -9.92
N LEU A 71 -12.79 3.35 -9.77
CA LEU A 71 -11.78 3.79 -10.73
C LEU A 71 -10.57 2.84 -10.72
N ILE A 72 -10.07 2.44 -9.55
CA ILE A 72 -8.96 1.49 -9.41
C ILE A 72 -9.30 0.16 -10.11
N GLN A 73 -10.50 -0.38 -9.87
CA GLN A 73 -10.96 -1.61 -10.51
C GLN A 73 -10.97 -1.48 -12.03
N THR A 74 -11.49 -0.36 -12.55
CA THR A 74 -11.54 -0.09 -13.99
C THR A 74 -10.15 0.11 -14.60
N VAL A 75 -9.32 0.95 -13.97
CA VAL A 75 -8.00 1.35 -14.47
C VAL A 75 -7.03 0.18 -14.50
N LEU A 76 -7.07 -0.66 -13.48
CA LEU A 76 -6.14 -1.78 -13.31
C LEU A 76 -6.70 -3.12 -13.80
N GLY A 77 -7.93 -3.15 -14.32
CA GLY A 77 -8.58 -4.36 -14.81
C GLY A 77 -8.73 -5.41 -13.71
N LEU A 78 -9.12 -4.99 -12.51
CA LEU A 78 -9.23 -5.86 -11.34
C LEU A 78 -10.68 -6.30 -11.14
N ASP A 79 -10.88 -7.61 -11.00
CA ASP A 79 -12.17 -8.18 -10.60
C ASP A 79 -12.50 -7.84 -9.13
N GLU A 80 -13.78 -7.91 -8.76
CA GLU A 80 -14.21 -7.84 -7.36
C GLU A 80 -13.48 -8.90 -6.53
N GLY A 81 -12.71 -8.46 -5.53
CA GLY A 81 -11.92 -9.34 -4.66
C GLY A 81 -10.46 -9.56 -5.11
N SER A 82 -10.01 -8.92 -6.19
CA SER A 82 -8.61 -8.91 -6.59
C SER A 82 -7.70 -8.36 -5.49
N LYS A 83 -6.51 -8.96 -5.34
CA LYS A 83 -5.52 -8.53 -4.34
C LYS A 83 -4.99 -7.12 -4.64
N ALA A 84 -4.56 -6.42 -3.59
CA ALA A 84 -3.80 -5.18 -3.72
C ALA A 84 -2.59 -5.40 -4.64
N THR A 85 -2.49 -4.61 -5.70
CA THR A 85 -1.32 -4.57 -6.60
C THR A 85 -0.48 -3.33 -6.28
N TYR A 86 0.75 -3.28 -6.80
CA TYR A 86 1.56 -2.08 -6.66
C TYR A 86 0.92 -0.84 -7.32
N GLY A 87 0.10 -1.03 -8.36
CA GLY A 87 -0.69 0.05 -8.96
C GLY A 87 -1.78 0.58 -8.02
N VAL A 88 -2.47 -0.31 -7.30
CA VAL A 88 -3.45 0.07 -6.25
C VAL A 88 -2.77 0.91 -5.17
N HIS A 89 -1.55 0.51 -4.78
CA HIS A 89 -0.74 1.24 -3.81
C HIS A 89 -0.35 2.64 -4.32
N CYS A 90 0.15 2.72 -5.55
CA CYS A 90 0.53 4.00 -6.16
C CYS A 90 -0.65 4.98 -6.22
N ILE A 91 -1.82 4.49 -6.64
CA ILE A 91 -3.03 5.30 -6.73
C ILE A 91 -3.50 5.74 -5.34
N ASN A 92 -3.57 4.84 -4.36
CA ASN A 92 -4.01 5.23 -3.02
C ASN A 92 -3.08 6.27 -2.39
N ARG A 93 -1.78 6.18 -2.60
CA ARG A 93 -0.85 7.18 -2.07
C ARG A 93 -1.02 8.55 -2.74
N PHE A 94 -1.35 8.58 -4.03
CA PHE A 94 -1.72 9.83 -4.70
C PHE A 94 -3.02 10.41 -4.12
N VAL A 95 -4.03 9.57 -3.87
CA VAL A 95 -5.27 10.00 -3.20
C VAL A 95 -5.00 10.53 -1.80
N ASP A 96 -4.13 9.88 -1.03
CA ASP A 96 -3.74 10.37 0.29
C ASP A 96 -3.05 11.75 0.20
N PHE A 97 -2.18 11.96 -0.80
CA PHE A 97 -1.60 13.28 -1.08
C PHE A 97 -2.68 14.32 -1.42
N LEU A 98 -3.67 13.98 -2.25
CA LEU A 98 -4.78 14.87 -2.60
C LEU A 98 -5.65 15.25 -1.38
N ILE A 99 -5.82 14.33 -0.44
CA ILE A 99 -6.47 14.58 0.85
C ILE A 99 -5.60 15.51 1.71
N GLU A 100 -4.29 15.25 1.80
CA GLU A 100 -3.33 16.07 2.57
C GLU A 100 -3.30 17.53 2.09
N VAL A 101 -3.43 17.78 0.78
CA VAL A 101 -3.48 19.14 0.21
C VAL A 101 -4.89 19.75 0.14
N GLY A 102 -5.92 18.99 0.51
CA GLY A 102 -7.31 19.47 0.67
C GLY A 102 -8.18 19.47 -0.58
N ASP A 103 -7.75 18.85 -1.68
CA ASP A 103 -8.55 18.80 -2.93
C ASP A 103 -9.57 17.65 -2.95
N THR A 104 -9.34 16.62 -2.16
CA THR A 104 -10.17 15.41 -2.12
C THR A 104 -10.76 15.23 -0.73
N PRO A 105 -12.05 14.84 -0.62
CA PRO A 105 -12.68 14.60 0.67
C PRO A 105 -11.93 13.53 1.48
N PRO A 106 -11.84 13.68 2.81
CA PRO A 106 -11.18 12.70 3.65
C PRO A 106 -11.87 11.34 3.53
N ARG A 107 -11.09 10.26 3.58
CA ARG A 107 -11.62 8.90 3.50
C ARG A 107 -12.65 8.68 4.61
N PRO A 108 -13.87 8.19 4.30
CA PRO A 108 -14.93 8.01 5.27
C PRO A 108 -14.43 7.17 6.44
N GLU A 109 -14.81 7.56 7.66
CA GLU A 109 -14.24 7.00 8.90
C GLU A 109 -14.32 5.48 8.99
N LYS A 110 -15.26 4.82 8.28
CA LYS A 110 -15.39 3.35 8.28
C LYS A 110 -14.16 2.65 7.70
N SER A 111 -13.53 3.21 6.66
CA SER A 111 -12.22 2.74 6.15
C SER A 111 -11.09 3.03 7.16
N ASN A 112 -11.28 4.07 7.96
CA ASN A 112 -10.34 4.65 8.91
C ASN A 112 -10.40 3.99 10.31
N LYS A 113 -11.43 3.16 10.61
CA LYS A 113 -11.74 2.62 11.95
C LYS A 113 -11.20 1.23 12.24
N SER A 114 -10.82 0.43 11.25
CA SER A 114 -10.24 -0.88 11.58
C SER A 114 -8.91 -0.65 12.28
N LYS A 115 -8.77 -1.16 13.51
CA LYS A 115 -7.49 -1.11 14.26
C LYS A 115 -6.33 -1.63 13.40
N ARG A 116 -6.60 -2.56 12.49
CA ARG A 116 -5.61 -3.05 11.52
C ARG A 116 -5.23 -2.01 10.48
N ALA A 117 -6.19 -1.29 9.91
CA ALA A 117 -5.90 -0.24 8.93
C ALA A 117 -5.10 0.92 9.54
N VAL A 118 -5.39 1.28 10.80
CA VAL A 118 -4.61 2.25 11.57
C VAL A 118 -3.17 1.77 11.74
N LEU A 119 -2.97 0.56 12.28
CA LEU A 119 -1.65 -0.04 12.47
C LEU A 119 -0.83 -0.10 11.16
N MET A 120 -1.48 -0.46 10.05
CA MET A 120 -0.79 -0.57 8.76
C MET A 120 -0.30 0.79 8.26
N ARG A 121 -1.08 1.87 8.46
CA ARG A 121 -0.63 3.22 8.12
C ARG A 121 0.50 3.71 9.03
N GLU A 122 0.42 3.44 10.32
CA GLU A 122 1.51 3.72 11.26
C GLU A 122 2.78 2.98 10.86
N TYR A 123 2.66 1.73 10.43
CA TYR A 123 3.78 0.94 9.93
C TYR A 123 4.38 1.56 8.65
N GLU A 124 3.55 1.91 7.67
CA GLU A 124 4.00 2.55 6.43
C GLU A 124 4.67 3.90 6.69
N ALA A 125 4.11 4.72 7.59
CA ALA A 125 4.71 5.98 8.03
C ALA A 125 6.07 5.74 8.71
N TYR A 126 6.17 4.75 9.61
CA TYR A 126 7.45 4.36 10.21
C TYR A 126 8.48 3.93 9.16
N LEU A 127 8.09 3.15 8.15
CA LEU A 127 9.01 2.74 7.08
C LEU A 127 9.47 3.91 6.21
N ARG A 128 8.62 4.92 6.03
CA ARG A 128 8.91 6.11 5.24
C ARG A 128 9.79 7.07 6.01
N GLU A 129 9.34 7.53 7.16
CA GLU A 129 9.93 8.63 7.92
C GLU A 129 11.13 8.18 8.75
N GLN A 130 11.03 7.01 9.40
CA GLN A 130 12.07 6.55 10.32
C GLN A 130 13.10 5.64 9.64
N ARG A 131 12.76 5.05 8.49
CA ARG A 131 13.62 4.08 7.78
C ARG A 131 14.01 4.51 6.37
N GLY A 132 13.42 5.58 5.83
CA GLY A 132 13.75 6.11 4.50
C GLY A 132 13.60 5.10 3.36
N LEU A 133 12.66 4.15 3.48
CA LEU A 133 12.49 3.10 2.48
C LEU A 133 11.70 3.59 1.27
N SER A 134 12.04 3.05 0.09
CA SER A 134 11.28 3.31 -1.13
C SER A 134 9.86 2.72 -1.06
N GLU A 135 8.89 3.33 -1.74
CA GLU A 135 7.48 2.86 -1.71
C GLU A 135 7.31 1.45 -2.27
N ALA A 136 8.10 1.05 -3.27
CA ALA A 136 8.13 -0.33 -3.74
C ALA A 136 8.52 -1.31 -2.62
N THR A 137 9.45 -0.91 -1.76
CA THR A 137 9.87 -1.68 -0.59
C THR A 137 8.83 -1.62 0.52
N ILE A 138 8.25 -0.45 0.80
CA ILE A 138 7.15 -0.25 1.76
C ILE A 138 5.97 -1.13 1.39
N TYR A 139 5.53 -1.10 0.14
CA TYR A 139 4.48 -1.96 -0.40
C TYR A 139 4.80 -3.44 -0.16
N GLY A 140 6.03 -3.88 -0.47
CA GLY A 140 6.47 -5.24 -0.18
C GLY A 140 6.36 -5.59 1.31
N CYS A 141 6.90 -4.73 2.18
CA CYS A 141 6.82 -4.87 3.64
C CYS A 141 5.36 -4.95 4.14
N ALA A 142 4.50 -4.04 3.67
CA ALA A 142 3.10 -3.95 4.06
C ALA A 142 2.30 -5.18 3.62
N GLN A 143 2.54 -5.68 2.40
CA GLN A 143 1.91 -6.91 1.91
C GLN A 143 2.26 -8.12 2.78
N TYR A 144 3.53 -8.28 3.18
CA TYR A 144 3.94 -9.37 4.06
C TYR A 144 3.39 -9.23 5.48
N ALA A 145 3.32 -8.00 6.03
CA ALA A 145 2.69 -7.75 7.32
C ALA A 145 1.19 -8.08 7.30
N GLN A 146 0.45 -7.62 6.28
CA GLN A 146 -0.97 -7.94 6.10
C GLN A 146 -1.20 -9.45 5.95
N ALA A 147 -0.36 -10.15 5.19
CA ALA A 147 -0.45 -11.59 5.03
C ALA A 147 -0.18 -12.35 6.34
N PHE A 148 0.78 -11.90 7.16
CA PHE A 148 1.03 -12.47 8.49
C PHE A 148 -0.17 -12.25 9.42
N LEU A 149 -0.67 -11.02 9.52
CA LEU A 149 -1.83 -10.71 10.36
C LEU A 149 -3.06 -11.50 9.91
N SER A 150 -3.25 -11.66 8.60
CA SER A 150 -4.35 -12.47 8.05
C SER A 150 -4.23 -13.95 8.39
N PHE A 151 -3.00 -14.49 8.37
CA PHE A 151 -2.73 -15.85 8.82
C PHE A 151 -3.06 -16.05 10.30
N LYS A 152 -2.68 -15.09 11.15
CA LYS A 152 -2.81 -15.24 12.62
C LYS A 152 -4.21 -14.90 13.14
N TYR A 153 -4.85 -13.87 12.60
CA TYR A 153 -6.07 -13.27 13.16
C TYR A 153 -7.21 -13.13 12.15
N GLY A 154 -7.09 -13.66 10.94
CA GLY A 154 -8.11 -13.51 9.90
C GLY A 154 -8.26 -12.04 9.49
N THR A 155 -9.48 -11.51 9.44
CA THR A 155 -9.74 -10.10 9.04
C THR A 155 -9.52 -9.08 10.16
N LEU A 156 -9.41 -9.53 11.42
CA LEU A 156 -9.29 -8.67 12.60
C LEU A 156 -7.85 -8.40 12.98
N LEU A 157 -7.57 -7.31 13.70
CA LEU A 157 -6.21 -7.06 14.19
C LEU A 157 -5.75 -8.12 15.22
N GLY A 158 -6.67 -8.58 16.07
CA GLY A 158 -6.35 -9.43 17.20
C GLY A 158 -5.59 -8.70 18.32
N ASP A 159 -5.13 -9.46 19.30
CA ASP A 159 -4.30 -8.97 20.40
C ASP A 159 -2.81 -9.21 20.09
N LEU A 160 -2.11 -8.14 19.73
CA LEU A 160 -0.70 -8.18 19.34
C LEU A 160 0.22 -8.50 20.53
N LYS A 161 -0.16 -8.18 21.77
CA LYS A 161 0.65 -8.48 22.96
C LYS A 161 0.78 -9.99 23.19
N ARG A 162 -0.16 -10.78 22.66
CA ARG A 162 -0.18 -12.24 22.76
C ARG A 162 0.61 -12.94 21.64
N LEU A 163 1.26 -12.19 20.75
CA LEU A 163 2.12 -12.77 19.71
C LEU A 163 3.30 -13.53 20.33
N LYS A 164 3.58 -14.71 19.79
CA LYS A 164 4.70 -15.57 20.21
C LYS A 164 5.61 -15.91 19.04
N SER A 165 6.87 -16.27 19.32
CA SER A 165 7.82 -16.76 18.31
C SER A 165 7.24 -17.92 17.48
N GLN A 166 6.45 -18.79 18.11
CA GLN A 166 5.78 -19.92 17.44
C GLN A 166 4.86 -19.45 16.30
N ASP A 167 4.16 -18.32 16.45
CA ASP A 167 3.27 -17.80 15.41
C ASP A 167 4.04 -17.41 14.15
N ILE A 168 5.24 -16.86 14.34
CA ILE A 168 6.17 -16.48 13.27
C ILE A 168 6.66 -17.73 12.54
N THR A 169 7.13 -18.72 13.31
CA THR A 169 7.61 -20.00 12.77
C THR A 169 6.51 -20.73 11.98
N SER A 170 5.29 -20.82 12.53
CA SER A 170 4.15 -21.44 11.85
C SER A 170 3.78 -20.73 10.55
N TYR A 171 3.80 -19.40 10.54
CA TYR A 171 3.56 -18.62 9.32
C TYR A 171 4.62 -18.90 8.26
N MET A 172 5.90 -18.86 8.63
CA MET A 172 7.00 -19.11 7.70
C MET A 172 6.99 -20.55 7.16
N LEU A 173 6.62 -21.53 7.97
CA LEU A 173 6.40 -22.91 7.53
C LEU A 173 5.24 -23.03 6.53
N ARG A 174 4.12 -22.33 6.76
CA ARG A 174 3.00 -22.29 5.80
C ARG A 174 3.43 -21.68 4.47
N MET A 175 4.22 -20.60 4.50
CA MET A 175 4.71 -19.95 3.27
C MET A 175 5.64 -20.84 2.45
N ARG A 176 6.47 -21.68 3.09
CA ARG A 176 7.31 -22.67 2.40
C ARG A 176 6.50 -23.69 1.62
N LYS A 177 5.42 -24.19 2.23
CA LYS A 177 4.52 -25.18 1.60
C LYS A 177 3.77 -24.57 0.41
N SER A 178 3.57 -23.25 0.39
CA SER A 178 3.02 -22.54 -0.75
C SER A 178 4.14 -22.20 -1.75
N ALA A 179 4.35 -23.08 -2.74
CA ALA A 179 5.39 -22.97 -3.78
C ALA A 179 5.44 -21.61 -4.51
N ARG A 180 4.37 -20.81 -4.41
CA ARG A 180 4.20 -19.49 -5.06
C ARG A 180 4.89 -18.33 -4.33
N ILE A 181 5.22 -18.44 -3.04
CA ILE A 181 5.85 -17.35 -2.26
C ILE A 181 7.32 -17.66 -1.90
N ALA A 182 7.72 -18.94 -2.00
CA ALA A 182 8.99 -19.44 -1.51
C ALA A 182 10.22 -19.08 -2.36
N LYS A 183 10.06 -18.60 -3.61
CA LYS A 183 11.20 -18.57 -4.54
C LYS A 183 12.12 -17.35 -4.45
N ASP A 184 11.64 -16.10 -4.36
CA ASP A 184 12.55 -14.97 -4.68
C ASP A 184 12.61 -13.77 -3.74
N LYS A 185 11.88 -13.74 -2.60
CA LYS A 185 11.82 -12.53 -1.75
C LYS A 185 12.31 -12.75 -0.32
N PRO A 186 12.97 -11.76 0.31
CA PRO A 186 13.46 -11.86 1.68
C PRO A 186 12.30 -11.68 2.68
N ILE A 187 11.40 -12.67 2.75
CA ILE A 187 10.28 -12.74 3.69
C ILE A 187 10.75 -12.44 5.12
N SER A 188 11.89 -13.02 5.52
CA SER A 188 12.50 -12.78 6.82
C SER A 188 12.84 -11.30 7.04
N THR A 189 13.29 -10.57 6.02
CA THR A 189 13.62 -9.14 6.16
C THR A 189 12.36 -8.31 6.35
N HIS A 190 11.31 -8.56 5.56
CA HIS A 190 10.03 -7.85 5.69
C HIS A 190 9.34 -8.13 7.02
N LEU A 191 9.35 -9.39 7.49
CA LEU A 191 8.81 -9.75 8.80
C LEU A 191 9.62 -9.13 9.94
N ARG A 192 10.96 -9.16 9.87
CA ARG A 192 11.81 -8.49 10.87
C ARG A 192 11.50 -7.02 10.97
N SER A 193 11.31 -6.35 9.84
CA SER A 193 10.93 -4.94 9.80
C SER A 193 9.61 -4.70 10.52
N PHE A 194 8.61 -5.55 10.26
CA PHE A 194 7.29 -5.43 10.88
C PHE A 194 7.33 -5.67 12.40
N PHE A 195 7.97 -6.75 12.86
CA PHE A 195 8.05 -7.01 14.31
C PHE A 195 8.90 -5.98 15.05
N ARG A 196 9.89 -5.37 14.38
CA ARG A 196 10.65 -4.26 14.94
C ARG A 196 9.78 -3.02 15.11
N PHE A 197 8.94 -2.72 14.12
CA PHE A 197 7.93 -1.67 14.24
C PHE A 197 6.97 -1.94 15.40
N LEU A 198 6.42 -3.16 15.51
CA LEU A 198 5.48 -3.49 16.60
C LEU A 198 6.09 -3.26 17.98
N TYR A 199 7.38 -3.57 18.15
CA TYR A 199 8.10 -3.30 19.38
C TYR A 199 8.35 -1.80 19.58
N TRP A 200 8.85 -1.11 18.55
CA TRP A 200 9.11 0.34 18.59
C TRP A 200 7.85 1.15 18.94
N ALA A 201 6.71 0.81 18.33
CA ALA A 201 5.40 1.42 18.58
C ALA A 201 4.69 0.87 19.84
N LYS A 202 5.35 0.01 20.63
CA LYS A 202 4.85 -0.57 21.89
C LYS A 202 3.56 -1.40 21.76
N HIS A 203 3.31 -1.98 20.58
CA HIS A 203 2.23 -2.96 20.38
C HIS A 203 2.57 -4.35 20.94
N THR A 204 3.86 -4.63 21.15
CA THR A 204 4.37 -5.87 21.73
C THR A 204 5.37 -5.56 22.85
N ASP A 205 5.32 -6.32 23.95
CA ASP A 205 6.23 -6.12 25.08
C ASP A 205 7.66 -6.63 24.80
N LYS A 206 7.82 -7.52 23.83
CA LYS A 206 9.10 -8.13 23.43
C LYS A 206 9.40 -7.85 21.97
N ASN A 207 10.66 -7.63 21.65
CA ASN A 207 11.12 -7.50 20.28
C ASN A 207 11.14 -8.86 19.57
N LEU A 208 10.03 -9.21 18.92
CA LEU A 208 9.92 -10.47 18.18
C LEU A 208 10.72 -10.49 16.86
N ALA A 209 11.36 -9.39 16.47
CA ALA A 209 12.15 -9.36 15.24
C ALA A 209 13.36 -10.32 15.29
N GLU A 210 13.95 -10.52 16.47
CA GLU A 210 15.07 -11.44 16.67
C GLU A 210 14.65 -12.91 16.53
N GLN A 211 13.37 -13.17 16.76
CA GLN A 211 12.77 -14.50 16.69
C GLN A 211 12.43 -14.93 15.26
N VAL A 212 12.62 -14.05 14.28
CA VAL A 212 12.41 -14.37 12.86
C VAL A 212 13.62 -15.15 12.34
N PRO A 213 13.45 -16.42 11.91
CA PRO A 213 14.52 -17.22 11.31
C PRO A 213 15.21 -16.54 10.12
N SER A 214 16.53 -16.70 10.02
CA SER A 214 17.31 -16.25 8.85
C SER A 214 17.20 -17.26 7.71
N ARG A 215 17.48 -16.82 6.48
CA ARG A 215 17.52 -17.73 5.32
C ARG A 215 18.50 -18.90 5.52
N ARG A 216 19.55 -18.69 6.32
CA ARG A 216 20.58 -19.70 6.64
C ARG A 216 20.08 -20.77 7.61
N SER A 217 19.36 -20.41 8.69
CA SER A 217 18.79 -21.40 9.61
C SER A 217 17.66 -22.21 8.96
N MET A 218 16.98 -21.59 8.02
CA MET A 218 15.89 -22.13 7.21
C MET A 218 16.37 -23.23 6.23
N GLY A 219 17.61 -23.21 5.72
CA GLY A 219 18.13 -24.22 4.78
C GLY A 219 18.55 -25.54 5.42
N ASN A 220 18.87 -25.56 6.72
CA ASN A 220 19.54 -26.69 7.37
C ASN A 220 18.62 -27.61 8.20
N GLY A 221 17.31 -27.62 7.95
CA GLY A 221 16.37 -28.45 8.72
C GLY A 221 16.29 -28.13 10.22
N ARG A 222 16.97 -27.06 10.68
CA ARG A 222 16.97 -26.61 12.07
C ARG A 222 16.00 -25.46 12.24
N ILE A 223 14.78 -25.81 12.60
CA ILE A 223 13.85 -24.93 13.29
C ILE A 223 13.74 -25.51 14.70
N PRO A 224 14.00 -24.74 15.77
CA PRO A 224 13.70 -25.19 17.13
C PRO A 224 12.19 -25.32 17.35
#